data_AF-A0A0S8H3I2-F1
#
_entry.id   AF-A0A0S8H3I2-F1
#
_cell.length_a   1.000
_cell.length_b   1.000
_cell.length_c   1.000
_cell.angle_alpha   90.00
_cell.angle_beta   90.00
_cell.angle_gamma   90.00
#
_symmetry.space_group_name_H-M   'P 1'
#
loop_
_entity.id
_entity.type
_entity.pdbx_description
1 polymer ?
#
loop_
_entity_poly.entity_id
_entity_poly.type
_entity_poly.pdbx_seq_one_letter_code
_entity_poly.pdbx_strand_id
1 'polypeptide(L)'
;MSDTEPTSFRRKFNRYVSLVTAVIGVLVILSSFLFTGNLQAWYASVVIGLVIVLIGFWYGANPILTNERRYLALRSEVDDFIGLVRKLNREAVRSGPSEEFQQIKAAMLESIQRMTEFAGKDSEPPAPGT
;
A
#
# COMPACT_ATOMS: atom_id res chain seq x y z
N MET A 1 -28.25 -4.47 13.58
CA MET A 1 -27.60 -4.21 12.30
C MET A 1 -26.10 -4.25 12.56
N SER A 2 -25.40 -5.13 11.85
CA SER A 2 -24.04 -5.58 12.11
C SER A 2 -23.00 -4.71 11.41
N ASP A 3 -22.16 -4.03 12.18
CA ASP A 3 -20.92 -3.45 11.67
C ASP A 3 -19.74 -4.02 12.46
N THR A 4 -19.25 -5.16 11.97
CA THR A 4 -18.02 -5.81 12.39
C THR A 4 -16.79 -4.98 12.00
N GLU A 5 -16.02 -4.54 13.00
CA GLU A 5 -14.65 -4.02 12.84
C GLU A 5 -13.75 -4.99 12.03
N PRO A 6 -13.21 -4.62 10.85
CA PRO A 6 -12.29 -5.48 10.10
C PRO A 6 -10.89 -4.84 9.91
N THR A 7 -10.46 -3.92 10.76
CA THR A 7 -9.19 -3.19 10.56
C THR A 7 -8.00 -3.81 11.29
N SER A 8 -8.17 -4.34 12.50
CA SER A 8 -7.08 -4.94 13.29
C SER A 8 -6.69 -6.34 12.84
N PHE A 9 -7.63 -7.11 12.28
CA PHE A 9 -7.44 -8.51 11.89
C PHE A 9 -6.56 -8.64 10.64
N ARG A 10 -6.69 -7.73 9.66
CA ARG A 10 -5.92 -7.76 8.40
C ARG A 10 -4.45 -7.43 8.60
N ARG A 11 -4.11 -6.53 9.54
CA ARG A 11 -2.71 -6.23 9.93
C ARG A 11 -2.05 -7.42 10.60
N LYS A 12 -2.76 -8.11 11.50
CA LYS A 12 -2.27 -9.36 12.12
C LYS A 12 -2.13 -10.45 11.06
N PHE A 13 -3.14 -10.64 10.20
CA PHE A 13 -3.14 -11.64 9.13
C PHE A 13 -1.92 -11.52 8.21
N ASN A 14 -1.62 -10.34 7.66
CA ASN A 14 -0.44 -10.17 6.80
C ASN A 14 0.90 -10.43 7.53
N ARG A 15 0.98 -10.16 8.84
CA ARG A 15 2.17 -10.48 9.64
C ARG A 15 2.35 -11.98 9.86
N TYR A 16 1.26 -12.74 9.90
CA TYR A 16 1.29 -14.20 10.02
C TYR A 16 1.41 -14.93 8.68
N VAL A 17 1.04 -14.30 7.56
CA VAL A 17 1.12 -14.93 6.22
C VAL A 17 2.55 -15.35 5.87
N SER A 18 3.57 -14.54 6.14
CA SER A 18 4.96 -14.94 5.87
C SER A 18 5.40 -16.12 6.75
N LEU A 19 5.05 -16.11 8.03
CA LEU A 19 5.34 -17.18 8.98
C LEU A 19 4.66 -18.49 8.57
N VAL A 20 3.36 -18.43 8.27
CA VAL A 20 2.55 -19.59 7.86
C VAL A 20 3.06 -20.15 6.53
N THR A 21 3.39 -19.29 5.56
CA THR A 21 3.92 -19.74 4.26
C THR A 21 5.29 -20.41 4.39
N ALA A 22 6.17 -19.88 5.26
CA ALA A 22 7.45 -20.51 5.56
C ALA A 22 7.29 -21.88 6.24
N VAL A 23 6.39 -21.97 7.24
CA VAL A 23 6.09 -23.25 7.92
C VAL A 23 5.52 -24.28 6.95
N ILE A 24 4.62 -23.88 6.05
CA ILE A 24 4.06 -24.77 5.00
C ILE A 24 5.17 -25.24 4.06
N GLY A 25 6.05 -24.35 3.59
CA GLY A 25 7.16 -24.72 2.71
C GLY A 25 8.11 -25.74 3.35
N VAL A 26 8.44 -25.56 4.64
CA VAL A 26 9.27 -26.51 5.40
C VAL A 26 8.57 -27.87 5.55
N LEU A 27 7.27 -27.88 5.85
CA LEU A 27 6.49 -29.12 5.96
C LEU A 27 6.41 -29.88 4.64
N VAL A 28 6.32 -29.18 3.51
CA VAL A 28 6.35 -29.79 2.15
C VAL A 28 7.72 -30.40 1.85
N ILE A 29 8.81 -29.75 2.26
CA ILE A 29 10.17 -30.30 2.09
C ILE A 29 10.33 -31.57 2.95
N LEU A 30 9.90 -31.51 4.22
CA LEU A 30 10.03 -32.64 5.15
C LEU A 30 9.13 -33.82 4.76
N SER A 31 7.90 -33.57 4.29
CA SER A 31 6.98 -34.63 3.85
C SER A 31 7.50 -35.37 2.61
N SER A 32 8.27 -34.69 1.76
CA SER A 32 8.89 -35.30 0.58
C SER A 32 9.86 -36.44 0.93
N PHE A 33 10.56 -36.35 2.07
CA PHE A 33 11.44 -37.43 2.54
C PHE A 33 10.68 -38.68 2.99
N LEU A 34 9.44 -38.52 3.45
CA LEU A 34 8.64 -39.62 4.01
C LEU A 34 7.84 -40.37 2.93
N PHE A 35 7.45 -39.70 1.85
CA PHE A 35 6.50 -40.26 0.86
C PHE A 35 7.12 -40.70 -0.47
N THR A 36 8.38 -40.36 -0.75
CA THR A 36 8.95 -40.56 -2.10
C THR A 36 10.21 -41.42 -2.09
N GLY A 37 10.08 -42.67 -2.52
CA GLY A 37 11.22 -43.56 -2.81
C GLY A 37 11.88 -43.30 -4.17
N ASN A 38 11.34 -42.36 -4.95
CA ASN A 38 11.84 -41.98 -6.27
C ASN A 38 12.62 -40.64 -6.17
N LEU A 39 13.90 -40.69 -6.53
CA LEU A 39 14.84 -39.57 -6.44
C LEU A 39 14.38 -38.33 -7.24
N GLN A 40 13.77 -38.52 -8.42
CA GLN A 40 13.30 -37.40 -9.25
C GLN A 40 12.11 -36.67 -8.61
N ALA A 41 11.18 -37.41 -8.03
CA ALA A 41 10.03 -36.84 -7.35
C ALA A 41 10.43 -36.12 -6.04
N TRP A 42 11.47 -36.63 -5.37
CA TRP A 42 12.09 -35.95 -4.23
C TRP A 42 12.69 -34.59 -4.63
N TYR A 43 13.52 -34.55 -5.68
CA TYR A 43 14.08 -33.29 -6.18
C TYR A 43 13.00 -32.28 -6.58
N ALA A 44 11.96 -32.73 -7.30
CA ALA A 44 10.86 -31.86 -7.71
C ALA A 44 10.11 -31.25 -6.51
N SER A 45 9.82 -32.05 -5.48
CA SER A 45 9.12 -31.58 -4.29
C SER A 45 9.96 -30.60 -3.46
N VAL A 46 11.26 -30.84 -3.35
CA VAL A 46 12.18 -29.91 -2.66
C VAL A 46 12.22 -28.57 -3.37
N VAL A 47 12.33 -28.57 -4.71
CA VAL A 47 12.32 -27.33 -5.51
C VAL A 47 11.00 -26.57 -5.33
N ILE A 48 9.85 -27.27 -5.34
CA ILE A 48 8.54 -26.66 -5.12
C ILE A 48 8.45 -26.04 -3.71
N GLY A 49 8.90 -26.77 -2.69
CA GLY A 49 8.94 -26.26 -1.32
C GLY A 49 9.80 -25.01 -1.18
N LEU A 50 10.96 -24.99 -1.84
CA LEU A 50 11.87 -23.84 -1.85
C LEU A 50 11.25 -22.61 -2.53
N VAL A 51 10.54 -22.81 -3.64
CA VAL A 51 9.80 -21.73 -4.34
C VAL A 51 8.70 -21.16 -3.45
N ILE A 52 7.95 -22.00 -2.74
CA ILE A 52 6.91 -21.55 -1.80
C ILE A 52 7.50 -20.68 -0.69
N VAL A 53 8.64 -21.09 -0.10
CA VAL A 53 9.34 -20.31 0.92
C VAL A 53 9.80 -18.96 0.35
N LEU A 54 10.37 -18.95 -0.85
CA LEU A 54 10.83 -17.74 -1.53
C LEU A 54 9.69 -16.75 -1.77
N ILE A 55 8.54 -17.22 -2.26
CA ILE A 55 7.35 -16.39 -2.49
C ILE A 55 6.83 -15.82 -1.16
N GLY A 56 6.76 -16.64 -0.11
CA GLY A 56 6.35 -16.21 1.23
C GLY A 56 7.27 -15.15 1.83
N PHE A 57 8.58 -15.30 1.64
CA PHE A 57 9.57 -14.31 2.06
C PHE A 57 9.44 -13.01 1.26
N TRP A 58 9.29 -13.09 -0.06
CA TRP A 58 9.15 -11.92 -0.93
C TRP A 58 7.90 -11.09 -0.60
N TYR A 59 6.78 -11.77 -0.31
CA TYR A 59 5.53 -11.12 0.11
C TYR A 59 5.62 -10.51 1.52
N GLY A 60 6.36 -11.14 2.44
CA GLY A 60 6.61 -10.59 3.77
C GLY A 60 7.59 -9.41 3.78
N ALA A 61 8.63 -9.45 2.94
CA ALA A 61 9.67 -8.44 2.86
C ALA A 61 9.24 -7.18 2.08
N ASN A 62 8.29 -7.32 1.15
CA ASN A 62 7.73 -6.21 0.39
C ASN A 62 6.28 -5.93 0.83
N PRO A 63 6.05 -5.20 1.95
CA PRO A 63 4.75 -4.65 2.28
C PRO A 63 4.39 -3.48 1.35
N ILE A 64 4.70 -3.60 0.06
CA ILE A 64 4.45 -2.60 -1.00
C ILE A 64 2.97 -2.19 -1.03
N LEU A 65 2.06 -3.05 -0.54
CA LEU A 65 0.62 -2.77 -0.45
C LEU A 65 0.15 -2.13 0.87
N THR A 66 1.02 -2.06 1.90
CA THR A 66 0.62 -1.55 3.23
C THR A 66 1.00 -0.10 3.44
N ASN A 67 2.08 0.36 2.79
CA ASN A 67 2.53 1.75 2.92
C ASN A 67 1.57 2.73 2.22
N GLU A 68 0.92 2.31 1.14
CA GLU A 68 -0.07 3.12 0.42
C GLU A 68 -1.31 3.49 1.26
N ARG A 69 -1.66 2.67 2.26
CA ARG A 69 -2.79 2.92 3.16
C ARG A 69 -2.45 3.73 4.40
N ARG A 70 -1.17 4.03 4.62
CA ARG A 70 -0.70 4.69 5.85
C ARG A 70 -0.85 6.21 5.79
N TYR A 71 -0.75 6.79 4.60
CA TYR A 71 -0.79 8.24 4.35
C TYR A 71 -1.92 8.64 3.39
N LEU A 72 -3.13 8.08 3.61
CA LEU A 72 -4.29 8.33 2.73
C LEU A 72 -4.64 9.82 2.62
N ALA A 73 -4.62 10.55 3.74
CA ALA A 73 -4.94 11.99 3.77
C ALA A 73 -3.91 12.84 3.00
N LEU A 74 -2.63 12.50 3.11
CA LEU A 74 -1.59 13.19 2.35
C LEU A 74 -1.71 12.89 0.85
N ARG A 75 -2.03 11.63 0.49
CA ARG A 75 -2.21 11.24 -0.91
C ARG A 75 -3.42 11.91 -1.55
N SER A 76 -4.57 11.98 -0.85
CA SER A 76 -5.75 12.68 -1.38
C SER A 76 -5.46 14.15 -1.61
N GLU A 77 -4.75 14.82 -0.70
CA GLU A 77 -4.39 16.22 -0.86
C GLU A 77 -3.38 16.43 -2.03
N VAL A 78 -2.45 15.50 -2.25
CA VAL A 78 -1.54 15.54 -3.42
C VAL A 78 -2.31 15.40 -4.74
N ASP A 79 -3.30 14.51 -4.80
CA ASP A 79 -4.13 14.33 -6.00
C ASP A 79 -4.93 15.62 -6.31
N ASP A 80 -5.49 16.25 -5.28
CA ASP A 80 -6.18 17.55 -5.40
C ASP A 80 -5.22 18.67 -5.86
N PHE A 81 -4.00 18.70 -5.30
CA PHE A 81 -2.95 19.63 -5.69
C PHE A 81 -2.55 19.47 -7.17
N ILE A 82 -2.41 18.24 -7.66
CA ILE A 82 -2.15 17.97 -9.09
C ILE A 82 -3.29 18.53 -9.96
N GLY A 83 -4.53 18.43 -9.49
CA GLY A 83 -5.68 19.07 -10.11
C GLY A 83 -5.52 20.58 -10.23
N LEU A 84 -5.08 21.25 -9.16
CA LEU A 84 -4.83 22.69 -9.15
C LEU A 84 -3.69 23.10 -10.09
N VAL A 85 -2.59 22.33 -10.15
CA VAL A 85 -1.48 22.58 -11.10
C VAL A 85 -1.99 22.56 -12.55
N ARG A 86 -2.84 21.60 -12.91
CA ARG A 86 -3.44 21.52 -14.25
C ARG A 86 -4.34 22.71 -14.53
N LYS A 87 -5.14 23.15 -13.55
CA LYS A 87 -5.98 24.36 -13.68
C LYS A 87 -5.13 25.61 -13.86
N LEU A 88 -4.05 25.76 -13.09
CA LEU A 88 -3.12 26.88 -13.18
C LEU A 88 -2.48 26.96 -14.57
N ASN A 89 -1.97 25.83 -15.08
CA ASN A 89 -1.36 25.78 -16.40
C ASN A 89 -2.37 26.12 -17.51
N ARG A 90 -3.61 25.62 -17.40
CA ARG A 90 -4.67 25.94 -18.37
C ARG A 90 -4.98 27.43 -18.39
N GLU A 91 -5.09 28.09 -17.23
CA GLU A 91 -5.36 29.53 -17.21
C GLU A 91 -4.15 30.39 -17.57
N ALA A 92 -2.93 29.95 -17.24
CA ALA A 92 -1.72 30.60 -17.70
C ALA A 92 -1.66 30.68 -19.23
N VAL A 93 -2.04 29.59 -19.92
CA VAL A 93 -2.08 29.52 -21.39
C VAL A 93 -3.24 30.31 -21.98
N ARG A 94 -4.41 30.31 -21.34
CA ARG A 94 -5.63 30.94 -21.85
C ARG A 94 -5.63 32.46 -21.69
N SER A 95 -5.29 32.93 -20.50
CA SER A 95 -5.61 34.29 -20.05
C SER A 95 -4.41 35.03 -19.45
N GLY A 96 -3.28 34.34 -19.22
CA GLY A 96 -2.14 34.91 -18.52
C GLY A 96 -2.43 35.17 -17.03
N PRO A 97 -1.73 36.11 -16.37
CA PRO A 97 -1.93 36.42 -14.96
C PRO A 97 -3.25 37.18 -14.73
N SER A 98 -4.35 36.43 -14.76
CA SER A 98 -5.72 36.87 -14.47
C SER A 98 -6.06 36.77 -12.97
N GLU A 99 -7.21 37.29 -12.56
CA GLU A 99 -7.73 37.07 -11.19
C GLU A 99 -7.93 35.58 -10.90
N GLU A 100 -8.42 34.80 -11.87
CA GLU A 100 -8.55 33.34 -11.74
C GLU A 100 -7.19 32.67 -11.54
N PHE A 101 -6.14 33.14 -12.23
CA PHE A 101 -4.77 32.65 -12.01
C PHE A 101 -4.30 32.90 -10.57
N GLN A 102 -4.58 34.10 -10.01
CA GLN A 102 -4.21 34.41 -8.63
C GLN A 102 -5.03 33.60 -7.62
N GLN A 103 -6.31 33.35 -7.87
CA GLN A 103 -7.15 32.48 -7.03
C GLN A 103 -6.64 31.04 -7.02
N ILE A 104 -6.29 30.48 -8.18
CA ILE A 104 -5.72 29.11 -8.26
C ILE A 104 -4.38 29.06 -7.52
N LYS A 105 -3.53 30.08 -7.67
CA LYS A 105 -2.25 30.18 -6.95
C LYS A 105 -2.47 30.22 -5.42
N ALA A 106 -3.45 30.97 -4.94
CA ALA A 106 -3.79 31.01 -3.52
C ALA A 106 -4.25 29.63 -3.02
N ALA A 107 -5.13 28.96 -3.76
CA ALA A 107 -5.60 27.60 -3.44
C ALA A 107 -4.46 26.57 -3.41
N MET A 108 -3.45 26.72 -4.28
CA MET A 108 -2.24 25.89 -4.25
C MET A 108 -1.40 26.08 -2.98
N LEU A 109 -1.23 27.34 -2.53
CA LEU A 109 -0.50 27.63 -1.29
C LEU A 109 -1.21 27.05 -0.06
N GLU A 110 -2.54 27.15 -0.03
CA GLU A 110 -3.37 26.56 1.02
C GLU A 110 -3.27 25.03 1.04
N SER A 111 -3.29 24.40 -0.14
CA SER A 111 -3.10 22.94 -0.27
C SER A 111 -1.73 22.48 0.23
N ILE A 112 -0.66 23.25 -0.01
CA ILE A 112 0.68 22.99 0.55
C ILE A 112 0.67 23.07 2.08
N GLN A 113 -0.07 24.02 2.64
CA GLN A 113 -0.22 24.13 4.09
C GLN A 113 -0.91 22.90 4.68
N ARG A 114 -2.01 22.43 4.06
CA ARG A 114 -2.70 21.18 4.45
C ARG A 114 -1.81 19.94 4.30
N MET A 115 -1.03 19.85 3.22
CA MET A 115 -0.04 18.75 3.05
C MET A 115 1.00 18.76 4.17
N THR A 116 1.43 19.93 4.64
CA THR A 116 2.36 20.07 5.76
C THR A 116 1.72 19.61 7.07
N GLU A 117 0.42 19.85 7.25
CA GLU A 117 -0.34 19.38 8.42
C GLU A 117 -0.55 17.86 8.43
N PHE A 118 -0.66 17.23 7.26
CA PHE A 118 -0.79 15.77 7.13
C PHE A 118 0.56 15.03 7.09
N ALA A 119 1.67 15.75 6.88
CA ALA A 119 3.00 15.16 6.82
C ALA A 119 3.34 14.44 8.13
N GLY A 120 3.60 13.14 8.04
CA GLY A 120 3.95 12.30 9.20
C GLY A 120 2.77 11.86 10.07
N LYS A 121 1.53 12.24 9.77
CA LYS A 121 0.34 11.74 10.47
C LYS A 121 -0.14 10.42 9.87
N ASP A 122 -0.12 9.37 10.69
CA ASP A 122 -0.64 8.04 10.31
C ASP A 122 -2.18 8.04 10.44
N SER A 123 -2.87 8.32 9.33
CA SER A 123 -4.31 8.07 9.14
C SER A 123 -5.24 8.48 10.29
N GLU A 124 -5.44 9.78 10.48
CA GLU A 124 -6.69 10.27 11.06
C GLU A 124 -7.57 10.78 9.91
N PRO A 125 -8.75 10.19 9.66
CA PRO A 125 -9.69 10.72 8.68
C PRO A 125 -10.10 12.14 9.13
N PRO A 126 -10.21 13.12 8.23
CA PRO A 126 -10.79 14.40 8.60
C PRO A 126 -12.20 14.15 9.15
N ALA A 127 -12.47 14.71 10.33
CA ALA A 127 -13.78 14.62 10.96
C ALA A 127 -14.86 15.11 9.95
N PRO A 128 -15.99 14.40 9.81
CA PRO A 128 -17.03 14.82 8.89
C PRO A 128 -17.71 16.08 9.42
N GLY A 129 -17.53 17.19 8.69
CA GLY A 129 -18.39 18.37 8.76
C GLY A 129 -17.90 19.48 9.69
N THR A 130 -17.43 20.57 9.06
CA THR A 130 -17.89 21.93 9.41
C THR A 130 -18.70 22.44 8.25
#